data_AF-A0A4R6QJG5-F1
#
_entry.id   AF-A0A4R6QJG5-F1
#
_cell.length_a   1.000
_cell.length_b   1.000
_cell.length_c   1.000
_cell.angle_alpha   90.00
_cell.angle_beta   90.00
_cell.angle_gamma   90.00
#
_symmetry.space_group_name_H-M   'P 1'
#
loop_
_entity.id
_entity.type
_entity.pdbx_description
1 polymer ?
#
loop_
_entity_poly.entity_id
_entity_poly.type
_entity_poly.pdbx_seq_one_letter_code
_entity_poly.pdbx_strand_id
1 'polypeptide(L)'
;MSELSYQSGFGNQHASEAIAGSLPVGRNSPQRVAHGLYAELLSGAAFTAPRADNLRTWLYRRQPSVVVGGYRPLDHEGLKTGAKDGVSAPPDPMRWAPQPLLDGPHDFIAGLRTLVVNGDPDAQTGMAAHVYSATSSMERRAFVNADGELLIVPEQGALTISTELGVLEVAPGEIALLPRGMAFKVAVSGPSRGYVCENYGAAFRLPELGPIGSNGLANPRDFLAPVAAFEAEAGAYEIVKKYGGRLWTARQDHTPFNVVAWHGNLTPYKYDTSHFMVIGSISFDHPDPSIFTVLTSPSDTPGWANVDFVIFPPRWLVAEDTFRPPWYHRNVMSEFMGLVQGQYDAKPEGFKPGGASLHNTMVPHGPDTEAFAKASNASLAPHKLDNTLAFMFETRWRLLPTAYAMQGTGLETNYADCWAGLSDNFKDKA
;
A
#
# COMPACT_ATOMS: atom_id res chain seq x y z
N MET A 1 4.91 -11.78 -24.98
CA MET A 1 4.74 -10.36 -24.63
C MET A 1 6.14 -9.76 -24.52
N SER A 2 6.37 -8.57 -25.05
CA SER A 2 7.66 -7.88 -24.87
C SER A 2 7.85 -7.53 -23.40
N GLU A 3 9.06 -7.69 -22.88
CA GLU A 3 9.43 -7.28 -21.53
C GLU A 3 9.18 -5.77 -21.32
N LEU A 4 8.52 -5.41 -20.22
CA LEU A 4 8.26 -4.00 -19.89
C LEU A 4 9.56 -3.31 -19.46
N SER A 5 9.73 -2.05 -19.86
CA SER A 5 10.85 -1.21 -19.47
C SER A 5 10.43 -0.20 -18.38
N TYR A 6 11.39 0.15 -17.52
CA TYR A 6 11.16 1.06 -16.39
C TYR A 6 12.29 2.09 -16.25
N GLN A 7 12.00 3.22 -15.60
CA GLN A 7 12.97 4.21 -15.13
C GLN A 7 13.17 4.06 -13.62
N SER A 8 14.41 4.00 -13.15
CA SER A 8 14.72 3.85 -11.73
C SER A 8 14.85 5.19 -10.99
N GLY A 9 14.55 5.17 -9.69
CA GLY A 9 14.80 6.28 -8.78
C GLY A 9 13.53 6.89 -8.19
N PHE A 10 13.29 6.63 -6.90
CA PHE A 10 12.19 7.22 -6.15
C PHE A 10 12.32 8.75 -6.07
N GLY A 11 11.24 9.47 -6.41
CA GLY A 11 11.18 10.93 -6.32
C GLY A 11 11.94 11.69 -7.42
N ASN A 12 12.51 10.99 -8.41
CA ASN A 12 13.20 11.62 -9.55
C ASN A 12 12.26 12.54 -10.36
N GLN A 13 12.87 13.48 -11.08
CA GLN A 13 12.22 14.16 -12.20
C GLN A 13 12.40 13.30 -13.46
N HIS A 14 11.47 12.36 -13.66
CA HIS A 14 11.46 11.48 -14.82
C HIS A 14 11.00 12.22 -16.09
N ALA A 15 11.41 11.71 -17.25
CA ALA A 15 10.96 12.20 -18.55
C ALA A 15 10.86 11.02 -19.51
N SER A 16 9.68 10.80 -20.08
CA SER A 16 9.41 9.65 -20.94
C SER A 16 8.53 10.03 -22.12
N GLU A 17 8.82 9.45 -23.29
CA GLU A 17 8.02 9.61 -24.50
C GLU A 17 7.90 8.28 -25.24
N ALA A 18 6.68 7.89 -25.59
CA ALA A 18 6.40 6.71 -26.41
C ALA A 18 6.65 6.98 -27.90
N ILE A 19 6.58 8.25 -28.32
CA ILE A 19 6.88 8.71 -29.66
C ILE A 19 7.95 9.79 -29.55
N ALA A 20 9.10 9.57 -30.18
CA ALA A 20 10.24 10.47 -30.11
C ALA A 20 9.88 11.91 -30.54
N GLY A 21 10.32 12.89 -29.75
CA GLY A 21 10.04 14.32 -29.99
C GLY A 21 8.66 14.79 -29.52
N SER A 22 7.97 13.99 -28.70
CA SER A 22 6.68 14.38 -28.12
C SER A 22 6.85 15.33 -26.94
N LEU A 23 7.95 15.21 -26.18
CA LEU A 23 8.25 16.13 -25.09
C LEU A 23 8.71 17.50 -25.62
N PRO A 24 8.03 18.61 -25.25
CA PRO A 24 8.52 19.93 -25.58
C PRO A 24 9.85 20.25 -24.89
N VAL A 25 10.78 20.85 -25.63
CA VAL A 25 12.10 21.23 -25.12
C VAL A 25 12.08 22.67 -24.60
N GLY A 26 12.55 22.88 -23.37
CA GLY A 26 12.76 24.19 -22.76
C GLY A 26 11.50 24.94 -22.31
N ARG A 27 10.32 24.31 -22.33
CA ARG A 27 9.04 24.85 -21.84
C ARG A 27 8.03 23.73 -21.62
N ASN A 28 7.03 23.95 -20.77
CA ASN A 28 5.97 22.94 -20.54
C ASN A 28 4.71 23.19 -21.40
N SER A 29 4.45 24.45 -21.77
CA SER A 29 3.20 24.86 -22.43
C SER A 29 3.49 25.56 -23.76
N PRO A 30 3.98 24.84 -24.79
CA PRO A 30 4.14 25.43 -26.12
C PRO A 30 2.77 25.80 -26.70
N GLN A 31 2.71 26.83 -27.55
CA GLN A 31 1.48 27.21 -28.25
C GLN A 31 0.91 26.05 -29.09
N ARG A 32 1.79 25.20 -29.63
CA ARG A 32 1.44 23.98 -30.36
C ARG A 32 2.31 22.85 -29.81
N VAL A 33 1.70 21.91 -29.09
CA VAL A 33 2.42 20.71 -28.65
C VAL A 33 2.67 19.82 -29.86
N ALA A 34 3.78 19.06 -29.84
CA ALA A 34 4.09 18.08 -30.87
C ALA A 34 2.89 17.14 -31.10
N HIS A 35 2.72 16.69 -32.34
CA HIS A 35 1.63 15.79 -32.76
C HIS A 35 0.21 16.30 -32.49
N GLY A 36 0.03 17.60 -32.18
CA GLY A 36 -1.28 18.16 -31.83
C GLY A 36 -1.79 17.70 -30.45
N LEU A 37 -0.89 17.25 -29.57
CA LEU A 37 -1.22 16.85 -28.21
C LEU A 37 -1.69 18.05 -27.36
N TYR A 38 -2.25 17.75 -26.20
CA TYR A 38 -2.61 18.72 -25.17
C TYR A 38 -1.64 18.58 -24.01
N ALA A 39 -1.13 19.72 -23.53
CA ALA A 39 -0.38 19.79 -22.28
C ALA A 39 -1.36 19.88 -21.10
N GLU A 40 -1.22 18.98 -20.14
CA GLU A 40 -2.03 18.91 -18.92
C GLU A 40 -1.10 18.76 -17.72
N LEU A 41 -1.42 19.38 -16.59
CA LEU A 41 -0.62 19.30 -15.36
C LEU A 41 -1.42 18.57 -14.29
N LEU A 42 -0.89 17.43 -13.83
CA LEU A 42 -1.34 16.77 -12.61
C LEU A 42 -0.52 17.31 -11.43
N SER A 43 -1.19 18.01 -10.51
CA SER A 43 -0.56 18.58 -9.31
C SER A 43 -0.92 17.73 -8.10
N GLY A 44 0.07 17.07 -7.49
CA GLY A 44 -0.10 16.22 -6.30
C GLY A 44 0.22 16.93 -4.99
N ALA A 45 0.78 18.14 -5.07
CA ALA A 45 1.04 19.01 -3.94
C ALA A 45 0.56 20.44 -4.24
N ALA A 46 0.44 21.28 -3.21
CA ALA A 46 0.20 22.70 -3.38
C ALA A 46 1.33 23.36 -4.20
N PHE A 47 1.01 24.35 -5.04
CA PHE A 47 2.01 25.01 -5.90
C PHE A 47 3.19 25.61 -5.12
N THR A 48 2.94 26.06 -3.88
CA THR A 48 3.94 26.68 -3.00
C THR A 48 4.59 25.68 -2.04
N ALA A 49 4.33 24.38 -2.18
CA ALA A 49 5.03 23.36 -1.40
C ALA A 49 6.56 23.51 -1.60
N PRO A 50 7.37 23.32 -0.54
CA PRO A 50 8.82 23.29 -0.66
C PRO A 50 9.25 22.36 -1.78
N ARG A 51 10.34 22.68 -2.48
CA ARG A 51 10.76 21.93 -3.68
C ARG A 51 10.93 20.42 -3.43
N ALA A 52 11.39 20.05 -2.23
CA ALA A 52 11.56 18.65 -1.84
C ALA A 52 10.23 17.89 -1.72
N ASP A 53 9.14 18.59 -1.38
CA ASP A 53 7.81 18.04 -1.16
C ASP A 53 6.84 18.33 -2.33
N ASN A 54 7.28 19.10 -3.33
CA ASN A 54 6.45 19.52 -4.44
C ASN A 54 6.34 18.40 -5.49
N LEU A 55 5.16 17.78 -5.58
CA LEU A 55 4.89 16.68 -6.49
C LEU A 55 4.00 17.13 -7.65
N ARG A 56 4.50 16.97 -8.89
CA ARG A 56 3.77 17.34 -10.10
C ARG A 56 4.28 16.64 -11.35
N THR A 57 3.36 16.31 -12.26
CA THR A 57 3.67 15.70 -13.57
C THR A 57 2.94 16.40 -14.70
N TRP A 58 3.69 16.76 -15.74
CA TRP A 58 3.16 17.25 -17.01
C TRP A 58 2.88 16.06 -17.93
N LEU A 59 1.70 16.07 -18.52
CA LEU A 59 1.17 15.06 -19.43
C LEU A 59 1.00 15.70 -20.81
N TYR A 60 1.45 15.02 -21.85
CA TYR A 60 1.21 15.38 -23.24
C TYR A 60 0.33 14.31 -23.87
N ARG A 61 -0.97 14.60 -23.91
CA ARG A 61 -2.03 13.62 -24.13
C ARG A 61 -2.87 13.92 -25.36
N ARG A 62 -3.46 12.89 -25.97
CA ARG A 62 -4.26 13.01 -27.20
C ARG A 62 -5.55 13.80 -26.99
N GLN A 63 -6.16 13.68 -25.81
CA GLN A 63 -7.39 14.38 -25.43
C GLN A 63 -7.35 14.70 -23.94
N PRO A 64 -7.69 15.94 -23.50
CA PRO A 64 -7.61 16.35 -22.10
C PRO A 64 -8.60 15.60 -21.19
N SER A 65 -8.24 15.40 -19.93
CA SER A 65 -9.06 14.72 -18.92
C SER A 65 -10.39 15.41 -18.63
N VAL A 66 -10.49 16.72 -18.93
CA VAL A 66 -11.74 17.49 -18.76
C VAL A 66 -12.85 17.02 -19.70
N VAL A 67 -12.51 16.30 -20.78
CA VAL A 67 -13.49 15.78 -21.74
C VAL A 67 -14.11 14.47 -21.21
N VAL A 68 -14.75 14.56 -20.06
CA VAL A 68 -15.49 13.46 -19.43
C VAL A 68 -16.97 13.84 -19.31
N GLY A 69 -17.86 12.86 -19.42
CA GLY A 69 -19.29 13.07 -19.21
C GLY A 69 -19.62 13.44 -17.75
N GLY A 70 -20.88 13.81 -17.51
CA GLY A 70 -21.38 14.05 -16.16
C GLY A 70 -21.31 12.77 -15.31
N TYR A 71 -20.83 12.91 -14.08
CA TYR A 71 -20.78 11.82 -13.12
C TYR A 71 -22.16 11.56 -12.51
N ARG A 72 -22.48 10.27 -12.33
CA ARG A 72 -23.63 9.80 -11.55
C ARG A 72 -23.15 8.90 -10.40
N PRO A 73 -23.92 8.76 -9.31
CA PRO A 73 -23.57 7.85 -8.23
C PRO A 73 -23.37 6.41 -8.74
N LEU A 74 -22.42 5.71 -8.13
CA LEU A 74 -22.21 4.28 -8.30
C LEU A 74 -22.17 3.65 -6.91
N ASP A 75 -23.13 2.78 -6.61
CA ASP A 75 -23.18 2.13 -5.30
C ASP A 75 -22.08 1.08 -5.16
N HIS A 76 -21.53 0.99 -3.95
CA HIS A 76 -20.50 0.00 -3.62
C HIS A 76 -20.61 -0.39 -2.14
N GLU A 77 -21.11 -1.58 -1.87
CA GLU A 77 -21.43 -2.00 -0.49
C GLU A 77 -20.17 -2.14 0.39
N GLY A 78 -19.10 -2.67 -0.20
CA GLY A 78 -17.89 -3.06 0.51
C GLY A 78 -16.83 -1.96 0.73
N LEU A 79 -17.00 -0.79 0.10
CA LEU A 79 -16.01 0.27 0.14
C LEU A 79 -16.47 1.30 1.18
N LYS A 80 -15.59 1.61 2.14
CA LYS A 80 -15.83 2.51 3.26
C LYS A 80 -14.65 3.47 3.37
N THR A 81 -14.86 4.62 3.98
CA THR A 81 -13.82 5.65 4.11
C THR A 81 -13.98 6.46 5.38
N GLY A 82 -12.87 6.91 5.94
CA GLY A 82 -12.86 7.75 7.14
C GLY A 82 -13.46 7.08 8.37
N ALA A 83 -13.23 7.68 9.54
CA ALA A 83 -13.70 7.14 10.81
C ALA A 83 -15.23 7.01 10.91
N LYS A 84 -15.98 7.83 10.16
CA LYS A 84 -17.46 7.83 10.16
C LYS A 84 -18.07 6.51 9.70
N ASP A 85 -17.36 5.75 8.86
CA ASP A 85 -17.84 4.47 8.33
C ASP A 85 -17.38 3.26 9.17
N GLY A 86 -16.60 3.52 10.22
CA GLY A 86 -16.17 2.53 11.19
C GLY A 86 -17.25 2.26 12.24
N VAL A 87 -17.22 1.07 12.83
CA VAL A 87 -18.07 0.71 13.96
C VAL A 87 -17.27 0.68 15.26
N SER A 88 -17.96 0.92 16.37
CA SER A 88 -17.36 0.73 17.69
C SER A 88 -17.12 -0.76 17.93
N ALA A 89 -15.94 -1.09 18.42
CA ALA A 89 -15.60 -2.42 18.88
C ALA A 89 -14.87 -2.36 20.23
N PRO A 90 -14.93 -3.43 21.03
CA PRO A 90 -14.11 -3.55 22.23
C PRO A 90 -12.61 -3.38 21.90
N PRO A 91 -11.79 -2.95 22.88
CA PRO A 91 -10.35 -2.82 22.71
C PRO A 91 -9.63 -4.19 22.76
N ASP A 92 -10.21 -5.18 22.10
CA ASP A 92 -9.65 -6.53 21.99
C ASP A 92 -8.73 -6.60 20.76
N PRO A 93 -7.68 -7.44 20.80
CA PRO A 93 -6.91 -7.74 19.61
C PRO A 93 -7.81 -8.47 18.60
N MET A 94 -7.71 -8.11 17.32
CA MET A 94 -8.51 -8.74 16.25
C MET A 94 -7.61 -9.48 15.28
N ARG A 95 -8.11 -10.60 14.76
CA ARG A 95 -7.46 -11.36 13.69
C ARG A 95 -8.50 -11.88 12.72
N TRP A 96 -8.21 -11.73 11.44
CA TRP A 96 -9.02 -12.21 10.35
C TRP A 96 -8.26 -13.30 9.60
N ALA A 97 -8.91 -14.43 9.39
CA ALA A 97 -8.50 -15.45 8.45
C ALA A 97 -8.43 -14.88 7.00
N PRO A 98 -7.72 -15.57 6.09
CA PRO A 98 -7.63 -15.13 4.69
C PRO A 98 -9.00 -14.89 4.08
N GLN A 99 -9.18 -13.71 3.49
CA GLN A 99 -10.47 -13.32 2.93
C GLN A 99 -10.77 -14.18 1.70
N PRO A 100 -11.98 -14.77 1.61
CA PRO A 100 -12.32 -15.62 0.48
C PRO A 100 -12.36 -14.81 -0.81
N LEU A 101 -12.06 -15.47 -1.93
CA LEU A 101 -12.37 -14.92 -3.23
C LEU A 101 -13.89 -14.80 -3.36
N LEU A 102 -14.39 -13.68 -3.87
CA LEU A 102 -15.83 -13.51 -4.08
C LEU A 102 -16.32 -14.41 -5.23
N ASP A 103 -17.57 -14.84 -5.14
CA ASP A 103 -18.18 -15.66 -6.19
C ASP A 103 -18.44 -14.84 -7.47
N GLY A 104 -18.27 -15.50 -8.62
CA GLY A 104 -18.55 -14.95 -9.94
C GLY A 104 -17.51 -13.94 -10.48
N PRO A 105 -17.70 -13.47 -11.72
CA PRO A 105 -16.79 -12.50 -12.36
C PRO A 105 -16.90 -11.12 -11.69
N HIS A 106 -15.77 -10.59 -11.21
CA HIS A 106 -15.67 -9.24 -10.66
C HIS A 106 -14.27 -8.65 -10.88
N ASP A 107 -14.23 -7.34 -11.12
CA ASP A 107 -12.98 -6.60 -11.31
C ASP A 107 -12.38 -6.11 -9.98
N PHE A 108 -11.20 -5.51 -10.05
CA PHE A 108 -10.49 -4.95 -8.89
C PHE A 108 -11.35 -3.98 -8.09
N ILE A 109 -12.12 -3.10 -8.74
CA ILE A 109 -12.96 -2.11 -8.05
C ILE A 109 -14.06 -2.83 -7.28
N ALA A 110 -14.83 -3.68 -7.97
CA ALA A 110 -16.00 -4.37 -7.41
C ALA A 110 -15.63 -5.32 -6.25
N GLY A 111 -14.40 -5.85 -6.27
CA GLY A 111 -13.88 -6.72 -5.22
C GLY A 111 -13.20 -6.01 -4.05
N LEU A 112 -13.17 -4.68 -4.01
CA LEU A 112 -12.65 -3.96 -2.84
C LEU A 112 -13.54 -4.20 -1.61
N ARG A 113 -12.93 -4.54 -0.48
CA ARG A 113 -13.61 -4.65 0.81
C ARG A 113 -12.77 -3.95 1.87
N THR A 114 -13.39 -3.00 2.56
CA THR A 114 -12.68 -2.20 3.57
C THR A 114 -12.75 -2.90 4.91
N LEU A 115 -11.59 -3.22 5.48
CA LEU A 115 -11.52 -3.85 6.79
C LEU A 115 -11.57 -2.81 7.91
N VAL A 116 -10.69 -1.83 7.84
CA VAL A 116 -10.53 -0.81 8.88
C VAL A 116 -10.37 0.58 8.27
N VAL A 117 -10.84 1.58 9.00
CA VAL A 117 -10.82 2.99 8.62
C VAL A 117 -10.42 3.87 9.80
N ASN A 118 -9.73 4.97 9.53
CA ASN A 118 -9.56 6.07 10.47
C ASN A 118 -9.53 7.42 9.72
N GLY A 119 -9.37 8.51 10.45
CA GLY A 119 -9.23 9.86 9.87
C GLY A 119 -10.43 10.31 9.04
N ASP A 120 -10.17 11.19 8.08
CA ASP A 120 -11.17 11.77 7.19
C ASP A 120 -10.51 12.17 5.85
N PRO A 121 -10.98 11.62 4.70
CA PRO A 121 -10.45 12.00 3.38
C PRO A 121 -10.62 13.49 3.06
N ASP A 122 -11.70 14.13 3.53
CA ASP A 122 -11.94 15.56 3.26
C ASP A 122 -10.97 16.44 4.06
N ALA A 123 -10.61 15.99 5.27
CA ALA A 123 -9.56 16.62 6.07
C ALA A 123 -8.14 16.21 5.63
N GLN A 124 -8.01 15.26 4.69
CA GLN A 124 -6.74 14.70 4.22
C GLN A 124 -5.87 14.18 5.37
N THR A 125 -6.47 13.38 6.25
CA THR A 125 -5.76 12.74 7.38
C THR A 125 -6.21 11.30 7.55
N GLY A 126 -5.31 10.44 8.00
CA GLY A 126 -5.57 9.03 8.24
C GLY A 126 -5.44 8.17 6.99
N MET A 127 -6.09 7.02 7.06
CA MET A 127 -6.03 5.94 6.07
C MET A 127 -7.23 5.00 6.16
N ALA A 128 -7.41 4.18 5.12
CA ALA A 128 -8.21 2.96 5.17
C ALA A 128 -7.39 1.76 4.67
N ALA A 129 -7.63 0.60 5.28
CA ALA A 129 -7.04 -0.65 4.82
C ALA A 129 -8.13 -1.50 4.17
N HIS A 130 -7.93 -1.78 2.90
CA HIS A 130 -8.80 -2.63 2.11
C HIS A 130 -8.10 -3.96 1.81
N VAL A 131 -8.91 -4.97 1.57
CA VAL A 131 -8.52 -6.12 0.77
C VAL A 131 -9.18 -5.99 -0.61
N TYR A 132 -8.52 -6.49 -1.64
CA TYR A 132 -9.15 -6.64 -2.96
C TYR A 132 -9.23 -8.13 -3.31
N SER A 133 -10.27 -8.52 -4.02
CA SER A 133 -10.30 -9.73 -4.83
C SER A 133 -10.63 -9.36 -6.28
N ALA A 134 -10.07 -10.07 -7.25
CA ALA A 134 -10.40 -9.87 -8.65
C ALA A 134 -10.33 -11.20 -9.40
N THR A 135 -11.38 -11.51 -10.15
CA THR A 135 -11.45 -12.70 -11.04
C THR A 135 -11.53 -12.31 -12.51
N SER A 136 -11.65 -11.02 -12.81
CA SER A 136 -11.73 -10.49 -14.17
C SER A 136 -10.99 -9.17 -14.28
N SER A 137 -10.40 -8.93 -15.45
CA SER A 137 -9.71 -7.67 -15.76
C SER A 137 -10.68 -6.51 -15.86
N MET A 138 -10.20 -5.31 -15.50
CA MET A 138 -10.84 -4.06 -15.88
C MET A 138 -10.61 -3.83 -17.38
N GLU A 139 -11.64 -4.00 -18.19
CA GLU A 139 -11.56 -3.84 -19.66
C GLU A 139 -11.66 -2.35 -20.06
N ARG A 140 -12.85 -1.90 -20.49
CA ARG A 140 -13.13 -0.49 -20.85
C ARG A 140 -13.60 0.32 -19.64
N ARG A 141 -12.88 0.19 -18.53
CA ARG A 141 -13.16 0.84 -17.25
C ARG A 141 -11.86 1.28 -16.59
N ALA A 142 -11.82 2.49 -16.07
CA ALA A 142 -10.68 3.03 -15.33
C ALA A 142 -11.13 3.55 -13.97
N PHE A 143 -10.24 3.48 -12.98
CA PHE A 143 -10.44 4.01 -11.64
C PHE A 143 -9.58 5.25 -11.43
N VAL A 144 -10.17 6.27 -10.78
CA VAL A 144 -9.49 7.48 -10.32
C VAL A 144 -9.83 7.65 -8.84
N ASN A 145 -8.83 7.55 -7.95
CA ASN A 145 -9.05 7.85 -6.54
C ASN A 145 -8.69 9.30 -6.24
N ALA A 146 -9.69 10.16 -6.01
CA ALA A 146 -9.46 11.55 -5.64
C ALA A 146 -9.29 11.76 -4.13
N ASP A 147 -9.56 10.75 -3.31
CA ASP A 147 -9.52 10.85 -1.85
C ASP A 147 -8.13 10.51 -1.27
N GLY A 148 -7.39 9.61 -1.93
CA GLY A 148 -6.15 9.07 -1.36
C GLY A 148 -5.16 8.55 -2.40
N GLU A 149 -3.90 8.51 -2.00
CA GLU A 149 -2.87 7.70 -2.66
C GLU A 149 -3.09 6.22 -2.32
N LEU A 150 -2.82 5.31 -3.24
CA LEU A 150 -3.00 3.87 -3.01
C LEU A 150 -1.64 3.17 -2.97
N LEU A 151 -1.37 2.48 -1.87
CA LEU A 151 -0.29 1.49 -1.77
C LEU A 151 -0.91 0.09 -1.86
N ILE A 152 -0.64 -0.62 -2.96
CA ILE A 152 -1.17 -1.96 -3.25
C ILE A 152 -0.09 -2.99 -2.93
N VAL A 153 -0.47 -4.03 -2.18
CA VAL A 153 0.39 -5.15 -1.77
C VAL A 153 -0.25 -6.46 -2.24
N PRO A 154 0.13 -6.98 -3.42
CA PRO A 154 -0.38 -8.26 -3.91
C PRO A 154 0.02 -9.43 -3.00
N GLU A 155 -0.92 -10.35 -2.79
CA GLU A 155 -0.71 -11.58 -2.02
C GLU A 155 -0.88 -12.82 -2.89
N GLN A 156 -1.91 -12.84 -3.73
CA GLN A 156 -2.19 -13.88 -4.69
C GLN A 156 -2.39 -13.27 -6.08
N GLY A 157 -1.71 -13.83 -7.09
CA GLY A 157 -1.83 -13.39 -8.48
C GLY A 157 -1.08 -12.09 -8.78
N ALA A 158 -0.40 -12.05 -9.92
CA ALA A 158 0.23 -10.83 -10.40
C ALA A 158 -0.80 -9.88 -11.03
N LEU A 159 -0.59 -8.59 -10.87
CA LEU A 159 -1.41 -7.53 -11.45
C LEU A 159 -0.66 -6.87 -12.60
N THR A 160 -1.36 -6.59 -13.71
CA THR A 160 -0.89 -5.64 -14.72
C THR A 160 -1.68 -4.35 -14.56
N ILE A 161 -1.03 -3.30 -14.05
CA ILE A 161 -1.63 -2.00 -13.75
C ILE A 161 -1.28 -1.03 -14.88
N SER A 162 -2.26 -0.71 -15.72
CA SER A 162 -2.11 0.35 -16.72
C SER A 162 -2.49 1.68 -16.08
N THR A 163 -1.56 2.62 -16.07
CA THR A 163 -1.75 3.98 -15.53
C THR A 163 -1.70 5.00 -16.68
N GLU A 164 -2.03 6.26 -16.40
CA GLU A 164 -1.79 7.35 -17.36
C GLU A 164 -0.31 7.49 -17.75
N LEU A 165 0.65 7.06 -16.92
CA LEU A 165 2.08 7.23 -17.19
C LEU A 165 2.74 6.00 -17.83
N GLY A 166 2.01 4.91 -18.00
CA GLY A 166 2.50 3.65 -18.54
C GLY A 166 2.05 2.44 -17.72
N VAL A 167 2.69 1.29 -17.94
CA VAL A 167 2.25 0.00 -17.40
C VAL A 167 3.23 -0.52 -16.34
N LEU A 168 2.68 -1.00 -15.22
CA LEU A 168 3.41 -1.72 -14.18
C LEU A 168 2.92 -3.18 -14.12
N GLU A 169 3.82 -4.15 -14.12
CA GLU A 169 3.52 -5.51 -13.68
C GLU A 169 3.95 -5.66 -12.22
N VAL A 170 3.09 -6.17 -11.34
CA VAL A 170 3.33 -6.23 -9.90
C VAL A 170 2.92 -7.59 -9.36
N ALA A 171 3.89 -8.38 -8.93
CA ALA A 171 3.67 -9.73 -8.39
C ALA A 171 3.65 -9.72 -6.84
N PRO A 172 3.14 -10.78 -6.19
CA PRO A 172 3.35 -10.98 -4.76
C PRO A 172 4.84 -10.92 -4.39
N GLY A 173 5.17 -10.17 -3.34
CA GLY A 173 6.55 -9.80 -3.01
C GLY A 173 6.98 -8.42 -3.52
N GLU A 174 6.21 -7.83 -4.43
CA GLU A 174 6.35 -6.44 -4.87
C GLU A 174 5.20 -5.59 -4.32
N ILE A 175 5.37 -4.26 -4.36
CA ILE A 175 4.33 -3.29 -4.05
C ILE A 175 4.12 -2.35 -5.23
N ALA A 176 2.93 -1.75 -5.32
CA ALA A 176 2.63 -0.65 -6.23
C ALA A 176 2.19 0.60 -5.46
N LEU A 177 2.76 1.76 -5.76
CA LEU A 177 2.33 3.05 -5.23
C LEU A 177 1.68 3.86 -6.36
N LEU A 178 0.40 4.18 -6.22
CA LEU A 178 -0.39 4.90 -7.22
C LEU A 178 -0.84 6.28 -6.70
N PRO A 179 -0.40 7.37 -7.34
CA PRO A 179 -0.75 8.72 -6.93
C PRO A 179 -2.24 9.01 -6.87
N ARG A 180 -2.65 9.83 -5.90
CA ARG A 180 -4.00 10.41 -5.83
C ARG A 180 -4.34 11.10 -7.16
N GLY A 181 -5.54 10.86 -7.66
CA GLY A 181 -6.11 11.50 -8.85
C GLY A 181 -5.64 10.94 -10.19
N MET A 182 -4.69 10.00 -10.21
CA MET A 182 -4.23 9.36 -11.43
C MET A 182 -5.20 8.25 -11.87
N ALA A 183 -5.53 8.20 -13.16
CA ALA A 183 -6.34 7.12 -13.70
C ALA A 183 -5.51 5.84 -13.86
N PHE A 184 -6.08 4.71 -13.47
CA PHE A 184 -5.50 3.39 -13.72
C PHE A 184 -6.57 2.33 -13.98
N LYS A 185 -6.14 1.20 -14.55
CA LYS A 185 -6.94 -0.03 -14.62
C LYS A 185 -6.06 -1.24 -14.30
N VAL A 186 -6.68 -2.29 -13.79
CA VAL A 186 -6.01 -3.53 -13.37
C VAL A 186 -6.46 -4.68 -14.24
N ALA A 187 -5.50 -5.35 -14.87
CA ALA A 187 -5.71 -6.63 -15.54
C ALA A 187 -5.16 -7.77 -14.68
N VAL A 188 -5.83 -8.92 -14.74
CA VAL A 188 -5.48 -10.14 -14.01
C VAL A 188 -5.51 -11.33 -14.95
N SER A 189 -4.59 -12.28 -14.77
CA SER A 189 -4.54 -13.54 -15.53
C SER A 189 -5.34 -14.68 -14.88
N GLY A 190 -5.89 -14.45 -13.69
CA GLY A 190 -6.64 -15.39 -12.90
C GLY A 190 -7.07 -14.77 -11.55
N PRO A 191 -7.68 -15.57 -10.66
CA PRO A 191 -8.10 -15.07 -9.36
C PRO A 191 -6.94 -14.47 -8.56
N SER A 192 -7.08 -13.20 -8.21
CA SER A 192 -6.05 -12.41 -7.54
C SER A 192 -6.61 -11.79 -6.26
N ARG A 193 -5.76 -11.62 -5.25
CA ARG A 193 -6.09 -11.05 -3.95
C ARG A 193 -4.89 -10.28 -3.38
N GLY A 194 -5.15 -9.28 -2.57
CA GLY A 194 -4.11 -8.57 -1.82
C GLY A 194 -4.69 -7.47 -0.96
N TYR A 195 -3.82 -6.58 -0.51
CA TYR A 195 -4.14 -5.50 0.42
C TYR A 195 -3.95 -4.15 -0.26
N VAL A 196 -4.67 -3.14 0.22
CA VAL A 196 -4.53 -1.76 -0.23
C VAL A 196 -4.55 -0.86 1.00
N CYS A 197 -3.49 -0.06 1.20
CA CYS A 197 -3.55 1.11 2.07
C CYS A 197 -3.97 2.30 1.22
N GLU A 198 -5.14 2.86 1.52
CA GLU A 198 -5.58 4.15 1.01
C GLU A 198 -5.12 5.25 1.97
N ASN A 199 -4.15 6.05 1.56
CA ASN A 199 -3.56 7.12 2.35
C ASN A 199 -4.24 8.47 2.04
N TYR A 200 -4.93 9.03 3.03
CA TYR A 200 -5.57 10.34 2.93
C TYR A 200 -4.62 11.51 3.21
N GLY A 201 -3.49 11.23 3.86
CA GLY A 201 -2.51 12.22 4.33
C GLY A 201 -1.53 12.71 3.27
N ALA A 202 -0.37 13.15 3.76
CA ALA A 202 0.77 13.47 2.91
C ALA A 202 1.20 12.24 2.11
N ALA A 203 1.68 12.43 0.88
CA ALA A 203 2.15 11.33 0.03
C ALA A 203 3.25 10.51 0.71
N PHE A 204 3.27 9.21 0.42
CA PHE A 204 4.33 8.32 0.89
C PHE A 204 5.69 8.76 0.35
N ARG A 205 6.70 8.70 1.22
CA ARG A 205 8.10 8.99 0.93
C ARG A 205 9.01 8.00 1.63
N LEU A 206 10.29 7.98 1.25
CA LEU A 206 11.29 7.24 2.01
C LEU A 206 11.46 7.84 3.42
N PRO A 207 11.69 7.00 4.45
CA PRO A 207 11.91 7.48 5.81
C PRO A 207 13.25 8.23 5.92
N GLU A 208 13.33 9.10 6.91
CA GLU A 208 14.63 9.63 7.34
C GLU A 208 15.47 8.49 7.91
N LEU A 209 16.70 8.32 7.43
CA LEU A 209 17.56 7.19 7.80
C LEU A 209 18.28 7.38 9.14
N GLY A 210 18.35 8.62 9.64
CA GLY A 210 19.03 8.93 10.90
C GLY A 210 20.46 8.33 10.93
N PRO A 211 20.83 7.61 12.01
CA PRO A 211 22.15 6.98 12.13
C PRO A 211 22.48 5.90 11.10
N ILE A 212 21.50 5.36 10.36
CA ILE A 212 21.76 4.43 9.24
C ILE A 212 22.59 5.16 8.15
N GLY A 213 22.43 6.48 8.03
CA GLY A 213 23.24 7.33 7.18
C GLY A 213 22.58 7.58 5.83
N SER A 214 23.30 7.34 4.75
CA SER A 214 22.87 7.72 3.39
C SER A 214 22.44 6.55 2.51
N ASN A 215 22.47 5.31 3.02
CA ASN A 215 22.11 4.09 2.29
C ASN A 215 21.53 3.06 3.24
N GLY A 216 20.61 2.22 2.76
CA GLY A 216 19.96 1.19 3.58
C GLY A 216 18.44 1.21 3.44
N LEU A 217 17.78 0.21 4.02
CA LEU A 217 16.33 0.02 3.90
C LEU A 217 15.91 -0.10 2.42
N ALA A 218 14.88 0.64 2.00
CA ALA A 218 14.45 0.69 0.61
C ALA A 218 15.30 1.72 -0.18
N ASN A 219 16.36 1.25 -0.84
CA ASN A 219 17.22 2.14 -1.61
C ASN A 219 16.45 2.79 -2.78
N PRO A 220 16.57 4.11 -3.00
CA PRO A 220 15.77 4.83 -4.00
C PRO A 220 15.87 4.27 -5.42
N ARG A 221 17.03 3.71 -5.78
CA ARG A 221 17.29 3.15 -7.13
C ARG A 221 16.35 2.00 -7.49
N ASP A 222 15.85 1.27 -6.50
CA ASP A 222 15.11 0.04 -6.74
C ASP A 222 13.61 0.29 -6.91
N PHE A 223 13.16 1.54 -6.79
CA PHE A 223 11.82 1.98 -7.19
C PHE A 223 11.77 2.25 -8.69
N LEU A 224 10.83 1.61 -9.35
CA LEU A 224 10.71 1.58 -10.81
C LEU A 224 9.44 2.30 -11.26
N ALA A 225 9.61 3.41 -11.98
CA ALA A 225 8.56 4.13 -12.68
C ALA A 225 8.34 3.52 -14.08
N PRO A 226 7.11 3.49 -14.60
CA PRO A 226 6.87 3.00 -15.96
C PRO A 226 7.50 3.94 -17.00
N VAL A 227 7.74 3.44 -18.21
CA VAL A 227 7.94 4.29 -19.39
C VAL A 227 6.58 4.66 -20.00
N ALA A 228 6.51 5.80 -20.69
CA ALA A 228 5.30 6.27 -21.35
C ALA A 228 4.74 5.18 -22.28
N ALA A 229 3.45 4.89 -22.10
CA ALA A 229 2.68 4.02 -22.96
C ALA A 229 1.26 4.56 -23.07
N PHE A 230 0.65 4.39 -24.25
CA PHE A 230 -0.72 4.83 -24.50
C PHE A 230 -1.49 3.78 -25.29
N GLU A 231 -2.80 3.76 -25.14
CA GLU A 231 -3.69 2.91 -25.93
C GLU A 231 -3.85 3.48 -27.34
N ALA A 232 -3.53 2.64 -28.33
CA ALA A 232 -3.72 2.97 -29.74
C ALA A 232 -5.21 3.02 -30.10
N GLU A 233 -5.98 2.05 -29.61
CA GLU A 233 -7.40 1.89 -29.95
C GLU A 233 -8.27 3.01 -29.39
N ALA A 234 -9.05 3.63 -30.27
CA ALA A 234 -10.16 4.47 -29.85
C ALA A 234 -11.28 3.60 -29.25
N GLY A 235 -12.04 4.16 -28.32
CA GLY A 235 -13.16 3.45 -27.71
C GLY A 235 -13.67 4.15 -26.47
N ALA A 236 -14.95 3.95 -26.20
CA ALA A 236 -15.57 4.50 -25.01
C ALA A 236 -15.04 3.80 -23.74
N TYR A 237 -14.91 4.58 -22.68
CA TYR A 237 -14.52 4.12 -21.36
C TYR A 237 -15.56 4.55 -20.32
N GLU A 238 -15.77 3.67 -19.33
CA GLU A 238 -16.33 4.06 -18.04
C GLU A 238 -15.20 4.59 -17.15
N ILE A 239 -15.37 5.78 -16.60
CA ILE A 239 -14.48 6.36 -15.59
C ILE A 239 -15.19 6.26 -14.24
N VAL A 240 -14.67 5.41 -13.37
CA VAL A 240 -15.08 5.33 -11.97
C VAL A 240 -14.17 6.25 -11.16
N LYS A 241 -14.76 7.21 -10.46
CA LYS A 241 -14.06 8.13 -9.58
C LYS A 241 -14.49 7.92 -8.14
N LYS A 242 -13.55 7.64 -7.25
CA LYS A 242 -13.78 7.76 -5.81
C LYS A 242 -13.58 9.23 -5.41
N TYR A 243 -14.60 9.85 -4.85
CA TYR A 243 -14.60 11.25 -4.44
C TYR A 243 -15.54 11.47 -3.25
N GLY A 244 -15.01 12.05 -2.17
CA GLY A 244 -15.75 12.29 -0.92
C GLY A 244 -16.24 10.99 -0.28
N GLY A 245 -15.48 9.90 -0.46
CA GLY A 245 -15.82 8.58 0.06
C GLY A 245 -16.82 7.76 -0.72
N ARG A 246 -17.31 8.29 -1.84
CA ARG A 246 -18.31 7.63 -2.68
C ARG A 246 -17.73 7.31 -4.05
N LEU A 247 -18.26 6.27 -4.68
CA LEU A 247 -17.97 6.02 -6.09
C LEU A 247 -18.95 6.77 -6.98
N TRP A 248 -18.39 7.30 -8.06
CA TRP A 248 -19.10 7.98 -9.11
C TRP A 248 -18.68 7.37 -10.45
N THR A 249 -19.59 7.30 -11.41
CA THR A 249 -19.30 6.78 -12.74
C THR A 249 -19.68 7.79 -13.82
N ALA A 250 -18.82 7.94 -14.81
CA ALA A 250 -19.06 8.74 -16.01
C ALA A 250 -18.63 7.95 -17.25
N ARG A 251 -19.14 8.32 -18.43
CA ARG A 251 -18.70 7.77 -19.71
C ARG A 251 -17.96 8.84 -20.50
N GLN A 252 -16.91 8.43 -21.20
CA GLN A 252 -16.23 9.23 -22.21
C GLN A 252 -16.00 8.38 -23.46
N ASP A 253 -15.96 8.99 -24.65
CA ASP A 253 -15.86 8.27 -25.92
C ASP A 253 -14.41 7.96 -26.36
N HIS A 254 -13.46 8.06 -25.43
CA HIS A 254 -12.05 7.82 -25.66
C HIS A 254 -11.37 7.19 -24.45
N THR A 255 -10.19 6.62 -24.64
CA THR A 255 -9.38 6.07 -23.55
C THR A 255 -8.74 7.16 -22.67
N PRO A 256 -8.75 7.01 -21.32
CA PRO A 256 -7.97 7.90 -20.45
C PRO A 256 -6.47 7.62 -20.54
N PHE A 257 -6.07 6.44 -21.03
CA PHE A 257 -4.68 6.01 -21.20
C PHE A 257 -4.12 6.53 -22.54
N ASN A 258 -4.19 7.84 -22.73
CA ASN A 258 -3.88 8.50 -24.00
C ASN A 258 -2.71 9.49 -23.90
N VAL A 259 -1.85 9.34 -22.89
CA VAL A 259 -0.65 10.14 -22.65
C VAL A 259 0.51 9.58 -23.47
N VAL A 260 0.95 10.34 -24.46
CA VAL A 260 2.03 9.92 -25.37
C VAL A 260 3.40 10.21 -24.77
N ALA A 261 3.50 11.26 -23.97
CA ALA A 261 4.72 11.62 -23.26
C ALA A 261 4.40 12.33 -21.95
N TRP A 262 5.31 12.26 -20.99
CA TRP A 262 5.17 12.93 -19.71
C TRP A 262 6.53 13.25 -19.08
N HIS A 263 6.57 14.25 -18.20
CA HIS A 263 7.73 14.48 -17.34
C HIS A 263 7.30 15.02 -15.96
N GLY A 264 8.01 14.63 -14.91
CA GLY A 264 7.74 15.08 -13.56
C GLY A 264 8.14 14.09 -12.48
N ASN A 265 7.65 14.33 -11.26
CA ASN A 265 7.98 13.53 -10.07
C ASN A 265 6.76 12.99 -9.30
N LEU A 266 5.54 13.24 -9.79
CA LEU A 266 4.34 12.57 -9.31
C LEU A 266 4.06 11.36 -10.21
N THR A 267 4.57 10.20 -9.82
CA THR A 267 4.72 9.03 -10.69
C THR A 267 4.28 7.78 -9.95
N PRO A 268 3.60 6.82 -10.62
CA PRO A 268 3.35 5.53 -10.02
C PRO A 268 4.64 4.72 -10.01
N TYR A 269 4.89 3.99 -8.93
CA TYR A 269 6.07 3.17 -8.77
C TYR A 269 5.70 1.73 -8.46
N LYS A 270 6.54 0.79 -8.90
CA LYS A 270 6.65 -0.53 -8.27
C LYS A 270 7.97 -0.65 -7.50
N TYR A 271 7.98 -1.51 -6.49
CA TYR A 271 9.18 -1.84 -5.71
C TYR A 271 9.16 -3.32 -5.32
N ASP A 272 10.26 -4.02 -5.56
CA ASP A 272 10.45 -5.41 -5.13
C ASP A 272 11.03 -5.43 -3.71
N THR A 273 10.28 -6.02 -2.77
CA THR A 273 10.68 -6.07 -1.36
C THR A 273 11.89 -6.96 -1.10
N SER A 274 12.26 -7.84 -2.05
CA SER A 274 13.50 -8.62 -1.98
C SER A 274 14.75 -7.76 -2.07
N HIS A 275 14.64 -6.54 -2.61
CA HIS A 275 15.72 -5.54 -2.65
C HIS A 275 15.84 -4.71 -1.36
N PHE A 276 15.00 -4.96 -0.35
CA PHE A 276 15.09 -4.24 0.91
C PHE A 276 16.38 -4.61 1.64
N MET A 277 17.23 -3.62 1.89
CA MET A 277 18.47 -3.78 2.64
C MET A 277 18.13 -3.78 4.13
N VAL A 278 17.86 -4.98 4.65
CA VAL A 278 17.46 -5.20 6.03
C VAL A 278 18.54 -4.74 7.00
N ILE A 279 18.19 -3.85 7.91
CA ILE A 279 18.99 -3.49 9.08
C ILE A 279 18.38 -4.16 10.31
N GLY A 280 19.22 -4.63 11.23
CA GLY A 280 18.80 -5.28 12.47
C GLY A 280 19.95 -5.37 13.47
N SER A 281 19.72 -6.03 14.60
CA SER A 281 20.78 -6.22 15.60
C SER A 281 21.83 -7.23 15.11
N ILE A 282 23.10 -6.83 15.18
CA ILE A 282 24.27 -7.69 15.02
C ILE A 282 24.94 -7.99 16.37
N SER A 283 24.21 -7.80 17.48
CA SER A 283 24.71 -7.93 18.85
C SER A 283 23.69 -8.66 19.73
N PHE A 284 22.85 -7.94 20.46
CA PHE A 284 21.77 -8.46 21.31
C PHE A 284 20.51 -7.58 21.15
N ASP A 285 19.45 -7.92 21.88
CA ASP A 285 18.12 -7.29 21.85
C ASP A 285 17.38 -7.39 20.50
N HIS A 286 16.09 -7.01 20.54
CA HIS A 286 15.21 -6.95 19.39
C HIS A 286 14.92 -5.47 19.04
N PRO A 287 15.44 -4.93 17.93
CA PRO A 287 15.21 -3.54 17.54
C PRO A 287 13.74 -3.23 17.29
N ASP A 288 13.35 -1.97 17.52
CA ASP A 288 12.01 -1.48 17.21
C ASP A 288 11.64 -1.72 15.73
N PRO A 289 10.38 -2.10 15.43
CA PRO A 289 9.99 -2.51 14.08
C PRO A 289 10.05 -1.37 13.05
N SER A 290 10.11 -0.10 13.48
CA SER A 290 10.34 1.06 12.60
C SER A 290 11.67 0.96 11.83
N ILE A 291 12.61 0.12 12.27
CA ILE A 291 13.83 -0.18 11.51
C ILE A 291 13.55 -0.89 10.17
N PHE A 292 12.33 -1.41 9.98
CA PHE A 292 11.90 -2.06 8.74
C PHE A 292 10.92 -1.22 7.90
N THR A 293 10.83 0.10 8.15
CA THR A 293 10.01 1.01 7.34
C THR A 293 10.51 1.08 5.90
N VAL A 294 9.62 0.82 4.94
CA VAL A 294 9.85 0.96 3.49
C VAL A 294 9.43 2.34 3.02
N LEU A 295 8.21 2.75 3.38
CA LEU A 295 7.62 4.04 3.03
C LEU A 295 6.89 4.62 4.25
N THR A 296 6.93 5.93 4.40
CA THR A 296 6.24 6.67 5.45
C THR A 296 5.42 7.81 4.85
N SER A 297 4.20 7.99 5.35
CA SER A 297 3.37 9.17 5.15
C SER A 297 3.49 10.02 6.42
N PRO A 298 4.16 11.18 6.37
CA PRO A 298 4.33 12.02 7.56
C PRO A 298 3.01 12.68 7.98
N SER A 299 2.93 13.12 9.24
CA SER A 299 1.87 14.02 9.70
C SER A 299 2.42 15.43 9.95
N ASP A 300 1.56 16.31 10.47
CA ASP A 300 1.92 17.65 10.92
C ASP A 300 2.82 17.67 12.17
N THR A 301 2.97 16.53 12.84
CA THR A 301 3.76 16.38 14.06
C THR A 301 5.04 15.61 13.74
N PRO A 302 6.23 16.24 13.83
CA PRO A 302 7.50 15.58 13.56
C PRO A 302 7.69 14.31 14.40
N GLY A 303 8.13 13.22 13.77
CA GLY A 303 8.31 11.92 14.42
C GLY A 303 7.01 11.12 14.65
N TRP A 304 5.85 11.64 14.25
CA TRP A 304 4.58 10.94 14.37
C TRP A 304 3.96 10.72 12.98
N ALA A 305 4.17 9.56 12.38
CA ALA A 305 3.67 9.28 11.03
C ALA A 305 2.13 9.27 10.98
N ASN A 306 1.58 9.69 9.85
CA ASN A 306 0.19 9.36 9.50
C ASN A 306 0.08 7.85 9.29
N VAL A 307 0.95 7.28 8.44
CA VAL A 307 1.08 5.85 8.22
C VAL A 307 2.55 5.49 7.94
N ASP A 308 3.06 4.47 8.61
CA ASP A 308 4.28 3.76 8.21
C ASP A 308 3.91 2.43 7.55
N PHE A 309 4.48 2.17 6.38
CA PHE A 309 4.48 0.85 5.75
C PHE A 309 5.77 0.14 6.09
N VAL A 310 5.65 -0.86 6.95
CA VAL A 310 6.74 -1.66 7.51
C VAL A 310 6.67 -3.08 6.95
N ILE A 311 7.80 -3.70 6.65
CA ILE A 311 7.86 -5.11 6.22
C ILE A 311 8.60 -5.98 7.23
N PHE A 312 8.32 -7.27 7.25
CA PHE A 312 9.08 -8.27 8.00
C PHE A 312 9.65 -9.31 7.03
N PRO A 313 10.75 -8.97 6.33
CA PRO A 313 11.30 -9.78 5.25
C PRO A 313 12.23 -10.89 5.78
N PRO A 314 12.73 -11.77 4.89
CA PRO A 314 13.78 -12.74 5.22
C PRO A 314 15.03 -12.07 5.80
N ARG A 315 15.46 -12.48 6.99
CA ARG A 315 16.55 -11.81 7.73
C ARG A 315 17.34 -12.76 8.62
N TRP A 316 18.57 -12.38 8.92
CA TRP A 316 19.41 -13.11 9.87
C TRP A 316 19.07 -12.69 11.30
N LEU A 317 18.87 -13.69 12.16
CA LEU A 317 18.72 -13.52 13.60
C LEU A 317 20.02 -14.00 14.27
N VAL A 318 20.80 -13.05 14.79
CA VAL A 318 22.10 -13.33 15.43
C VAL A 318 22.18 -12.84 16.86
N ALA A 319 21.13 -12.19 17.38
CA ALA A 319 21.12 -11.62 18.73
C ALA A 319 21.47 -12.68 19.80
N GLU A 320 22.52 -12.40 20.58
CA GLU A 320 23.02 -13.24 21.68
C GLU A 320 22.21 -13.01 22.96
N ASP A 321 22.02 -14.05 23.78
CA ASP A 321 21.30 -14.00 25.07
C ASP A 321 19.98 -13.21 25.06
N THR A 322 19.25 -13.30 23.95
CA THR A 322 18.11 -12.45 23.64
C THR A 322 16.87 -13.29 23.34
N PHE A 323 15.72 -12.86 23.89
CA PHE A 323 14.42 -13.30 23.41
C PHE A 323 14.17 -12.70 22.02
N ARG A 324 14.40 -13.50 20.98
CA ARG A 324 14.44 -13.05 19.57
C ARG A 324 13.10 -12.67 18.93
N PRO A 325 11.94 -13.24 19.29
CA PRO A 325 10.65 -12.76 18.79
C PRO A 325 10.38 -11.30 19.21
N PRO A 326 9.40 -10.63 18.60
CA PRO A 326 8.93 -9.34 19.10
C PRO A 326 8.60 -9.41 20.59
N TRP A 327 8.88 -8.34 21.32
CA TRP A 327 8.61 -8.24 22.75
C TRP A 327 7.10 -8.03 23.03
N TYR A 328 6.66 -8.28 24.27
CA TYR A 328 5.30 -7.92 24.69
C TYR A 328 5.14 -6.41 24.69
N HIS A 329 4.11 -5.90 24.00
CA HIS A 329 4.02 -4.52 23.58
C HIS A 329 2.64 -3.91 23.85
N ARG A 330 2.66 -2.61 24.15
CA ARG A 330 1.50 -1.70 24.18
C ARG A 330 1.95 -0.41 23.51
N ASN A 331 1.27 -0.01 22.44
CA ASN A 331 1.72 1.07 21.57
C ASN A 331 0.74 2.26 21.58
N VAL A 332 1.23 3.47 21.37
CA VAL A 332 0.34 4.61 21.07
C VAL A 332 -0.24 4.52 19.65
N MET A 333 0.50 3.90 18.73
CA MET A 333 0.07 3.65 17.36
C MET A 333 -0.92 2.49 17.29
N SER A 334 -1.64 2.41 16.18
CA SER A 334 -2.45 1.24 15.80
C SER A 334 -1.73 0.44 14.74
N GLU A 335 -1.63 -0.87 14.96
CA GLU A 335 -0.86 -1.81 14.15
C GLU A 335 -1.82 -2.72 13.36
N PHE A 336 -1.96 -2.47 12.05
CA PHE A 336 -2.66 -3.38 11.14
C PHE A 336 -1.65 -4.23 10.38
N MET A 337 -1.61 -5.53 10.64
CA MET A 337 -0.68 -6.45 10.00
C MET A 337 -1.36 -7.27 8.89
N GLY A 338 -0.58 -7.60 7.87
CA GLY A 338 -0.95 -8.56 6.83
C GLY A 338 0.19 -9.54 6.52
N LEU A 339 -0.15 -10.64 5.85
CA LEU A 339 0.81 -11.68 5.44
C LEU A 339 0.69 -11.94 3.94
N VAL A 340 1.80 -11.81 3.22
CA VAL A 340 1.89 -12.05 1.77
C VAL A 340 2.27 -13.49 1.48
N GLN A 341 3.27 -14.04 2.17
CA GLN A 341 3.68 -15.42 2.01
C GLN A 341 4.32 -15.97 3.27
N GLY A 342 4.32 -17.30 3.41
CA GLY A 342 5.00 -18.00 4.51
C GLY A 342 4.28 -17.91 5.84
N GLN A 343 5.07 -17.77 6.91
CA GLN A 343 4.63 -17.76 8.31
C GLN A 343 5.30 -16.61 9.05
N TYR A 344 4.56 -15.93 9.93
CA TYR A 344 5.11 -14.85 10.76
C TYR A 344 5.65 -15.39 12.09
N ASP A 345 6.86 -14.95 12.47
CA ASP A 345 7.63 -15.50 13.59
C ASP A 345 6.89 -15.45 14.94
N ALA A 346 6.08 -14.41 15.18
CA ALA A 346 5.37 -14.24 16.45
C ALA A 346 4.07 -15.05 16.55
N LYS A 347 3.61 -15.68 15.47
CA LYS A 347 2.32 -16.39 15.37
C LYS A 347 2.47 -17.67 14.53
N PRO A 348 2.95 -18.78 15.12
CA PRO A 348 3.07 -20.06 14.41
C PRO A 348 1.74 -20.57 13.85
N GLU A 349 0.60 -20.31 14.53
CA GLU A 349 -0.72 -20.75 14.05
C GLU A 349 -1.73 -19.61 13.88
N GLY A 350 -2.71 -19.81 13.00
CA GLY A 350 -3.83 -18.90 12.74
C GLY A 350 -3.55 -17.78 11.73
N PHE A 351 -2.38 -17.14 11.77
CA PHE A 351 -2.04 -16.04 10.83
C PHE A 351 -1.45 -16.58 9.52
N LYS A 352 -2.26 -16.58 8.45
CA LYS A 352 -1.94 -17.20 7.15
C LYS A 352 -1.90 -16.15 6.02
N PRO A 353 -1.21 -16.42 4.89
CA PRO A 353 -1.24 -15.54 3.72
C PRO A 353 -2.66 -15.14 3.32
N GLY A 354 -2.88 -13.85 3.12
CA GLY A 354 -4.20 -13.23 2.87
C GLY A 354 -4.98 -12.85 4.14
N GLY A 355 -4.51 -13.24 5.33
CA GLY A 355 -5.09 -12.87 6.62
C GLY A 355 -4.58 -11.52 7.15
N ALA A 356 -5.27 -10.99 8.16
CA ALA A 356 -4.93 -9.70 8.76
C ALA A 356 -5.04 -9.74 10.30
N SER A 357 -4.36 -8.84 11.00
CA SER A 357 -4.61 -8.61 12.42
C SER A 357 -4.60 -7.12 12.74
N LEU A 358 -5.30 -6.74 13.81
CA LEU A 358 -5.34 -5.39 14.31
C LEU A 358 -5.05 -5.38 15.82
N HIS A 359 -4.00 -4.66 16.19
CA HIS A 359 -3.68 -4.30 17.56
C HIS A 359 -3.77 -2.78 17.66
N ASN A 360 -4.92 -2.29 18.15
CA ASN A 360 -5.17 -0.86 18.24
C ASN A 360 -4.36 -0.20 19.35
N THR A 361 -4.31 1.14 19.33
CA THR A 361 -3.73 1.97 20.40
C THR A 361 -3.98 1.40 21.79
N MET A 362 -2.87 1.11 22.48
CA MET A 362 -2.74 0.62 23.85
C MET A 362 -3.30 -0.78 24.13
N VAL A 363 -3.78 -1.49 23.10
CA VAL A 363 -4.17 -2.90 23.22
C VAL A 363 -2.90 -3.75 23.40
N PRO A 364 -2.76 -4.49 24.52
CA PRO A 364 -1.61 -5.34 24.76
C PRO A 364 -1.52 -6.46 23.74
N HIS A 365 -0.31 -6.71 23.24
CA HIS A 365 -0.04 -7.79 22.29
C HIS A 365 1.40 -8.29 22.44
N GLY A 366 1.75 -9.31 21.67
CA GLY A 366 3.06 -9.95 21.69
C GLY A 366 3.00 -11.41 21.21
N PRO A 367 4.11 -12.14 21.33
CA PRO A 367 4.18 -13.56 21.01
C PRO A 367 3.12 -14.37 21.77
N ASP A 368 2.57 -15.38 21.11
CA ASP A 368 1.67 -16.31 21.79
C ASP A 368 2.43 -17.26 22.74
N THR A 369 1.66 -18.09 23.45
CA THR A 369 2.18 -19.02 24.46
C THR A 369 3.25 -19.97 23.88
N GLU A 370 3.04 -20.48 22.68
CA GLU A 370 3.97 -21.43 22.04
C GLU A 370 5.26 -20.72 21.61
N ALA A 371 5.14 -19.54 20.97
CA ALA A 371 6.27 -18.73 20.56
C ALA A 371 7.13 -18.33 21.76
N PHE A 372 6.51 -17.93 22.89
CA PHE A 372 7.22 -17.63 24.13
C PHE A 372 7.99 -18.85 24.66
N ALA A 373 7.33 -19.99 24.80
CA ALA A 373 7.95 -21.20 25.33
C ALA A 373 9.11 -21.69 24.44
N LYS A 374 8.91 -21.68 23.12
CA LYS A 374 9.93 -22.08 22.14
C LYS A 374 11.15 -21.16 22.19
N ALA A 375 10.95 -19.85 22.15
CA ALA A 375 12.06 -18.89 22.12
C ALA A 375 12.83 -18.84 23.44
N SER A 376 12.14 -18.95 24.59
CA SER A 376 12.79 -18.92 25.91
C SER A 376 13.66 -20.15 26.21
N ASN A 377 13.44 -21.25 25.49
CA ASN A 377 14.20 -22.51 25.65
C ASN A 377 15.08 -22.85 24.44
N ALA A 378 15.17 -21.95 23.45
CA ALA A 378 15.94 -22.18 22.25
C ALA A 378 17.45 -22.12 22.53
N SER A 379 18.22 -23.02 21.92
CA SER A 379 19.67 -22.84 21.82
C SER A 379 19.96 -21.78 20.76
N LEU A 380 20.56 -20.66 21.17
CA LEU A 380 20.80 -19.52 20.29
C LEU A 380 22.03 -19.76 19.40
N ALA A 381 21.82 -19.69 18.10
CA ALA A 381 22.85 -19.69 17.05
C ALA A 381 22.39 -18.79 15.90
N PRO A 382 23.29 -18.34 14.99
CA PRO A 382 22.87 -17.62 13.79
C PRO A 382 21.80 -18.39 13.02
N HIS A 383 20.63 -17.78 12.84
CA HIS A 383 19.48 -18.41 12.21
C HIS A 383 18.93 -17.49 11.11
N LYS A 384 18.79 -18.01 9.88
CA LYS A 384 18.14 -17.27 8.79
C LYS A 384 16.63 -17.55 8.85
N LEU A 385 15.85 -16.51 9.12
CA LEU A 385 14.42 -16.51 8.89
C LEU A 385 14.18 -16.27 7.40
N ASP A 386 13.52 -17.21 6.72
CA ASP A 386 13.36 -17.23 5.27
C ASP A 386 11.94 -17.64 4.84
N ASN A 387 11.63 -17.52 3.55
CA ASN A 387 10.35 -17.91 2.94
C ASN A 387 9.14 -17.26 3.63
N THR A 388 9.25 -15.98 4.01
CA THR A 388 8.18 -15.23 4.67
C THR A 388 8.22 -13.76 4.29
N LEU A 389 7.04 -13.14 4.21
CA LEU A 389 6.89 -11.71 4.05
C LEU A 389 5.59 -11.27 4.72
N ALA A 390 5.68 -10.83 5.98
CA ALA A 390 4.63 -10.07 6.63
C ALA A 390 4.86 -8.57 6.42
N PHE A 391 3.84 -7.76 6.67
CA PHE A 391 3.95 -6.31 6.68
C PHE A 391 2.99 -5.71 7.70
N MET A 392 3.15 -4.41 7.94
CA MET A 392 2.30 -3.63 8.81
C MET A 392 2.01 -2.26 8.19
N PHE A 393 0.75 -1.84 8.27
CA PHE A 393 0.33 -0.45 8.19
C PHE A 393 0.18 0.05 9.63
N GLU A 394 1.16 0.79 10.12
CA GLU A 394 1.12 1.40 11.45
C GLU A 394 0.66 2.85 11.33
N THR A 395 -0.30 3.27 12.14
CA THR A 395 -0.90 4.61 12.02
C THR A 395 -1.17 5.24 13.38
N ARG A 396 -1.02 6.56 13.47
CA ARG A 396 -1.21 7.31 14.74
C ARG A 396 -2.65 7.31 15.24
N TRP A 397 -3.61 7.01 14.36
CA TRP A 397 -5.03 7.05 14.69
C TRP A 397 -5.57 5.66 14.94
N ARG A 398 -6.42 5.53 15.96
CA ARG A 398 -7.18 4.30 16.20
C ARG A 398 -7.92 3.88 14.93
N LEU A 399 -7.74 2.63 14.53
CA LEU A 399 -8.42 2.01 13.40
C LEU A 399 -9.76 1.45 13.86
N LEU A 400 -10.83 1.91 13.22
CA LEU A 400 -12.18 1.41 13.44
C LEU A 400 -12.46 0.32 12.42
N PRO A 401 -12.78 -0.91 12.85
CA PRO A 401 -13.24 -1.93 11.91
C PRO A 401 -14.57 -1.50 11.28
N THR A 402 -14.82 -1.91 10.05
CA THR A 402 -16.12 -1.69 9.39
C THR A 402 -17.13 -2.76 9.83
N ALA A 403 -18.42 -2.55 9.53
CA ALA A 403 -19.43 -3.59 9.73
C ALA A 403 -19.07 -4.90 8.97
N TYR A 404 -18.47 -4.78 7.78
CA TYR A 404 -17.98 -5.93 7.02
C TYR A 404 -16.87 -6.68 7.78
N ALA A 405 -15.91 -5.99 8.39
CA ALA A 405 -14.86 -6.66 9.17
C ALA A 405 -15.38 -7.33 10.44
N MET A 406 -16.44 -6.78 11.06
CA MET A 406 -17.01 -7.33 12.30
C MET A 406 -18.01 -8.47 12.08
N GLN A 407 -18.72 -8.47 10.94
CA GLN A 407 -19.80 -9.42 10.65
C GLN A 407 -19.46 -10.38 9.49
N GLY A 408 -18.44 -10.04 8.71
CA GLY A 408 -17.99 -10.83 7.57
C GLY A 408 -17.29 -12.12 7.98
N THR A 409 -16.84 -12.86 6.98
CA THR A 409 -16.17 -14.13 7.20
C THR A 409 -14.74 -13.92 7.67
N GLY A 410 -14.31 -14.74 8.63
CA GLY A 410 -12.92 -14.88 9.01
C GLY A 410 -12.48 -14.16 10.27
N LEU A 411 -13.30 -13.29 10.89
CA LEU A 411 -12.96 -12.75 12.23
C LEU A 411 -12.92 -13.90 13.25
N GLU A 412 -11.76 -14.07 13.89
CA GLU A 412 -11.57 -15.08 14.92
C GLU A 412 -12.12 -14.60 16.27
N THR A 413 -13.09 -15.33 16.82
CA THR A 413 -13.75 -14.94 18.09
C THR A 413 -12.93 -15.24 19.33
N ASN A 414 -11.88 -16.05 19.20
CA ASN A 414 -11.05 -16.56 20.29
C ASN A 414 -9.57 -16.20 20.11
N TYR A 415 -9.26 -15.14 19.35
CA TYR A 415 -7.87 -14.76 19.12
C TYR A 415 -7.11 -14.46 20.43
N ALA A 416 -7.77 -13.84 21.40
CA ALA A 416 -7.21 -13.58 22.72
C ALA A 416 -6.73 -14.85 23.46
N ASP A 417 -7.31 -16.01 23.16
CA ASP A 417 -6.98 -17.26 23.85
C ASP A 417 -5.56 -17.75 23.53
N CYS A 418 -4.91 -17.26 22.46
CA CYS A 418 -3.52 -17.62 22.15
C CYS A 418 -2.52 -17.21 23.25
N TRP A 419 -2.88 -16.25 24.10
CA TRP A 419 -2.10 -15.80 25.26
C TRP A 419 -2.54 -16.44 26.59
N ALA A 420 -3.66 -17.18 26.63
CA ALA A 420 -4.25 -17.69 27.87
C ALA A 420 -3.37 -18.71 28.62
N GLY A 421 -2.42 -19.35 27.91
CA GLY A 421 -1.47 -20.30 28.50
C GLY A 421 -0.22 -19.66 29.13
N LEU A 422 -0.06 -18.34 29.05
CA LEU A 422 1.06 -17.64 29.70
C LEU A 422 0.87 -17.68 31.22
N SER A 423 1.85 -18.25 31.93
CA SER A 423 1.82 -18.43 33.38
C SER A 423 2.74 -17.45 34.11
N ASP A 424 2.42 -17.18 35.38
CA ASP A 424 3.37 -16.56 36.31
C ASP A 424 4.48 -17.57 36.63
N ASN A 425 5.68 -17.27 36.13
CA ASN A 425 6.87 -18.09 36.33
C ASN A 425 7.85 -17.44 37.33
N PHE A 426 7.43 -16.38 38.03
CA PHE A 426 8.28 -15.72 39.02
C PHE A 426 8.56 -16.67 40.19
N LYS A 427 9.84 -16.99 40.38
CA LYS A 427 10.32 -17.77 41.51
C LYS A 427 11.01 -16.82 42.47
N ASP A 428 10.23 -16.23 43.37
CA ASP A 428 10.81 -15.56 44.53
C ASP A 428 11.40 -16.63 45.46
N LYS A 429 12.71 -16.64 45.61
CA LYS A 429 13.34 -17.34 46.73
C LYS A 429 13.70 -16.27 47.75
N ALA A 430 12.78 -16.04 48.69
CA ALA A 430 13.17 -15.51 49.99
C ALA A 430 14.19 -16.45 50.66
#